data_AF-A0A535LRT5-F1
#
_entry.id   AF-A0A535LRT5-F1
#
_cell.length_a   1.000
_cell.length_b   1.000
_cell.length_c   1.000
_cell.angle_alpha   90.00
_cell.angle_beta   90.00
_cell.angle_gamma   90.00
#
_symmetry.space_group_name_H-M   'P 1'
#
loop_
_entity.id
_entity.type
_entity.pdbx_description
1 polymer ?
#
loop_
_entity_poly.entity_id
_entity_poly.type
_entity_poly.pdbx_seq_one_letter_code
_entity_poly.pdbx_strand_id
1 'polypeptide(L)'
;MSQAALVEQSPDSSSRVMQLLRRHPLISFFVMAYAISWTYVIVFLVVWPLPDTIVTDTPELLGPVVAGFVMTAVISGRAGVRQLLRRFVMWRVRGTWYLYALLTIPALYFIGVA
;
A
#
# COMPACT_ATOMS: atom_id res chain seq x y z
N MET A 1 -12.55 -9.75 47.54
CA MET A 1 -11.37 -8.85 47.52
C MET A 1 -10.25 -9.36 46.57
N SER A 2 -10.53 -9.80 45.33
CA SER A 2 -9.45 -10.29 44.42
C SER A 2 -9.76 -10.25 42.91
N GLN A 3 -10.60 -9.34 42.42
CA GLN A 3 -10.86 -9.25 40.96
C GLN A 3 -10.82 -7.83 40.35
N ALA A 4 -10.41 -6.81 41.11
CA ALA A 4 -10.37 -5.43 40.61
C ALA A 4 -9.03 -5.01 39.95
N ALA A 5 -8.04 -5.91 39.89
CA ALA A 5 -6.66 -5.57 39.49
C ALA A 5 -6.23 -6.08 38.10
N LEU A 6 -7.10 -6.78 37.34
CA LEU A 6 -6.73 -7.34 36.02
C LEU A 6 -7.17 -6.46 34.83
N VAL A 7 -7.67 -5.25 35.09
CA VAL A 7 -8.03 -4.27 34.06
C VAL A 7 -7.04 -3.11 34.09
N GLU A 8 -5.75 -3.39 34.21
CA GLU A 8 -4.74 -2.48 33.66
C GLU A 8 -4.70 -2.70 32.14
N GLN A 9 -5.71 -2.17 31.46
CA GLN A 9 -5.65 -1.95 30.01
C GLN A 9 -4.48 -1.01 29.76
N SER A 10 -3.35 -1.58 29.30
CA SER A 10 -2.07 -0.88 29.14
C SER A 10 -2.23 0.36 28.24
N PRO A 11 -2.13 1.60 28.76
CA PRO A 11 -2.41 2.81 27.98
C PRO A 11 -1.36 3.18 26.91
N ASP A 12 -0.32 2.37 26.71
CA ASP A 12 0.89 2.82 26.00
C ASP A 12 1.32 2.00 24.78
N SER A 13 0.63 0.91 24.45
CA SER A 13 1.01 0.11 23.27
C SER A 13 0.62 0.84 21.97
N SER A 14 -0.60 1.36 21.89
CA SER A 14 -1.09 2.10 20.73
C SER A 14 -0.30 3.40 20.48
N SER A 15 0.02 4.14 21.55
CA SER A 15 0.84 5.38 21.45
C SER A 15 2.26 5.09 20.97
N ARG A 16 2.92 4.05 21.51
CA ARG A 16 4.26 3.62 21.08
C ARG A 16 4.30 3.11 19.65
N VAL A 17 3.31 2.31 19.24
CA VAL A 17 3.20 1.84 17.86
C VAL A 17 3.02 3.02 16.91
N MET A 18 2.13 3.96 17.22
CA MET A 18 1.92 5.16 16.41
C MET A 18 3.18 6.03 16.32
N GLN A 19 3.94 6.14 17.41
CA GLN A 19 5.18 6.90 17.45
C GLN A 19 6.28 6.23 16.62
N LEU A 20 6.38 4.89 16.64
CA LEU A 20 7.31 4.13 15.80
C LEU A 20 6.97 4.28 14.31
N LEU A 21 5.69 4.15 13.95
CA LEU A 21 5.21 4.33 12.56
C LEU A 21 5.55 5.73 12.03
N ARG A 22 5.46 6.75 12.88
CA ARG A 22 5.80 8.14 12.52
C ARG A 22 7.31 8.38 12.45
N ARG A 23 8.10 7.66 13.25
CA ARG A 23 9.57 7.77 13.28
C ARG A 23 10.24 7.10 12.08
N HIS A 24 9.67 5.98 11.58
CA HIS A 24 10.20 5.23 10.44
C HIS A 24 9.14 4.96 9.35
N PRO A 25 8.56 6.01 8.74
CA PRO A 25 7.41 5.89 7.86
C PRO A 25 7.67 5.04 6.61
N LEU A 26 8.88 5.11 6.03
CA LEU A 26 9.22 4.33 4.84
C LEU A 26 9.30 2.82 5.17
N ILE A 27 10.00 2.48 6.26
CA ILE A 27 10.19 1.09 6.69
C ILE A 27 8.86 0.49 7.09
N SER A 28 8.06 1.23 7.87
CA SER A 28 6.73 0.79 8.28
C SER A 28 5.79 0.58 7.09
N PHE A 29 5.87 1.43 6.06
CA PHE A 29 5.16 1.21 4.80
C PHE A 29 5.57 -0.09 4.12
N PHE A 30 6.87 -0.32 3.92
CA PHE A 30 7.35 -1.55 3.27
C PHE A 30 6.97 -2.80 4.07
N VAL A 31 7.12 -2.78 5.40
CA VAL A 31 6.74 -3.90 6.27
C VAL A 31 5.25 -4.19 6.17
N MET A 32 4.38 -3.16 6.20
CA MET A 32 2.94 -3.36 6.05
C MET A 32 2.57 -3.84 4.64
N ALA A 33 3.14 -3.24 3.60
CA ALA A 33 2.90 -3.63 2.22
C ALA A 33 3.25 -5.10 2.01
N TYR A 34 4.45 -5.50 2.46
CA TYR A 34 4.94 -6.87 2.36
C TYR A 34 4.09 -7.82 3.21
N ALA A 35 3.79 -7.48 4.47
CA ALA A 35 2.98 -8.34 5.33
C ALA A 35 1.58 -8.60 4.73
N ILE A 36 0.93 -7.57 4.17
CA ILE A 36 -0.39 -7.71 3.54
C ILE A 36 -0.29 -8.54 2.25
N SER A 37 0.69 -8.24 1.40
CA SER A 37 0.98 -8.97 0.14
C SER A 37 1.20 -10.46 0.42
N TRP A 38 2.05 -10.77 1.40
CA TRP A 38 2.40 -12.14 1.76
C TRP A 38 1.30 -12.89 2.49
N THR A 39 0.47 -12.21 3.29
CA THR A 39 -0.71 -12.84 3.89
C THR A 39 -1.65 -13.34 2.80
N TYR A 40 -1.84 -12.55 1.74
CA TYR A 40 -2.65 -12.96 0.61
C TYR A 40 -2.05 -14.19 -0.08
N VAL A 41 -0.77 -14.12 -0.45
CA VAL A 41 -0.06 -15.22 -1.13
C VAL A 41 -0.08 -16.50 -0.30
N ILE A 42 0.25 -16.44 0.99
CA ILE A 42 0.32 -17.61 1.88
C ILE A 42 -1.07 -18.23 2.08
N VAL A 43 -2.09 -17.43 2.41
CA VAL A 43 -3.45 -17.93 2.62
C VAL A 43 -3.98 -18.56 1.33
N PHE A 44 -3.73 -17.92 0.19
CA PHE A 44 -4.21 -18.38 -1.10
C PHE A 44 -3.53 -19.68 -1.54
N LEU A 45 -2.20 -19.74 -1.51
CA LEU A 45 -1.43 -20.94 -1.87
C LEU A 45 -1.75 -22.16 -0.98
N VAL A 46 -2.08 -21.93 0.30
CA VAL A 46 -2.41 -23.02 1.25
C VAL A 46 -3.85 -23.50 1.12
N VAL A 47 -4.81 -22.59 0.91
CA VAL A 47 -6.24 -22.92 0.91
C VAL A 47 -6.74 -23.35 -0.47
N TRP A 48 -6.18 -22.80 -1.55
CA TRP A 48 -6.63 -23.12 -2.91
C TRP A 48 -5.45 -23.04 -3.89
N PRO A 49 -4.82 -24.17 -4.25
CA PRO A 49 -3.84 -24.19 -5.33
C PRO A 49 -4.57 -24.00 -6.67
N LEU A 50 -4.90 -22.75 -7.00
CA LEU A 50 -5.42 -22.37 -8.31
C LEU A 50 -4.25 -22.25 -9.29
N PRO A 51 -4.46 -22.59 -10.57
CA PRO A 51 -3.45 -22.37 -11.59
C PRO A 51 -3.09 -20.88 -11.68
N ASP A 52 -1.81 -20.60 -11.89
CA ASP A 52 -1.27 -19.25 -12.04
C ASP A 52 -1.95 -18.56 -13.24
N THR A 53 -2.86 -17.64 -12.96
CA THR A 53 -3.54 -16.84 -13.97
C THR A 53 -3.54 -15.38 -13.53
N ILE A 54 -3.66 -14.46 -14.49
CA ILE A 54 -3.66 -13.01 -14.26
C ILE A 54 -4.73 -12.59 -13.22
N VAL A 55 -5.83 -13.35 -13.12
CA VAL A 55 -6.92 -13.12 -12.17
C VAL A 55 -6.50 -13.46 -10.73
N THR A 56 -5.57 -14.40 -10.57
CA THR A 56 -5.09 -14.90 -9.28
C THR A 56 -4.01 -14.00 -8.65
N ASP A 57 -3.15 -13.37 -9.47
CA ASP A 57 -2.06 -12.50 -8.98
C ASP A 57 -2.49 -11.06 -8.69
N THR A 58 -3.61 -10.62 -9.28
CA THR A 58 -4.15 -9.25 -9.12
C THR A 58 -4.26 -8.78 -7.66
N PRO A 59 -4.77 -9.59 -6.71
CA PRO A 59 -4.87 -9.19 -5.30
C PRO A 59 -3.55 -8.98 -4.56
N GLU A 60 -2.41 -9.50 -5.03
CA GLU A 60 -1.10 -9.20 -4.43
C GLU A 60 -0.77 -7.70 -4.53
N LEU A 61 -1.18 -7.08 -5.64
CA LEU A 61 -0.96 -5.65 -5.92
C LEU A 61 -1.75 -4.72 -4.98
N LEU A 62 -2.73 -5.25 -4.24
CA LEU A 62 -3.50 -4.48 -3.26
C LEU A 62 -2.70 -4.19 -1.98
N GLY A 63 -1.68 -5.00 -1.65
CA GLY A 63 -0.87 -4.84 -0.44
C GLY A 63 -0.23 -3.46 -0.32
N PRO A 64 0.54 -3.00 -1.33
CA PRO A 64 1.12 -1.66 -1.34
C PRO A 64 0.08 -0.53 -1.33
N VAL A 65 -1.06 -0.72 -2.02
CA VAL A 65 -2.14 0.28 -2.07
C VAL A 65 -2.73 0.48 -0.69
N VAL A 66 -3.11 -0.62 -0.01
CA VAL A 66 -3.69 -0.58 1.34
C VAL A 66 -2.68 -0.01 2.35
N ALA A 67 -1.43 -0.46 2.32
CA ALA A 67 -0.37 0.06 3.18
C ALA A 67 -0.13 1.56 2.98
N GLY A 68 -0.20 2.03 1.72
CA GLY A 68 -0.04 3.44 1.38
C GLY A 68 -1.15 4.31 1.97
N PHE A 69 -2.40 3.86 1.89
CA PHE A 69 -3.54 4.56 2.51
C PHE A 69 -3.43 4.58 4.04
N VAL A 70 -3.09 3.45 4.66
CA VAL A 70 -2.93 3.35 6.13
C VAL A 70 -1.82 4.27 6.62
N MET A 71 -0.64 4.23 5.99
CA MET A 71 0.49 5.09 6.38
C MET A 71 0.21 6.57 6.11
N THR A 72 -0.48 6.90 5.01
CA THR A 72 -0.92 8.27 4.75
C THR A 72 -1.88 8.78 5.83
N ALA A 73 -2.80 7.92 6.29
CA ALA A 73 -3.70 8.26 7.40
C ALA A 73 -2.95 8.40 8.74
N VAL A 74 -1.95 7.55 9.01
CA VAL A 74 -1.14 7.59 10.23
C VAL A 74 -0.27 8.86 10.31
N ILE A 75 0.36 9.25 9.20
CA ILE A 75 1.28 10.38 9.14
C ILE A 75 0.51 11.69 9.03
N SER A 76 -0.42 11.77 8.09
CA SER A 76 -1.05 13.03 7.65
C SER A 76 -2.55 13.13 7.98
N GLY A 77 -3.12 12.12 8.63
CA GLY A 77 -4.54 12.07 8.98
C GLY A 77 -5.48 11.99 7.77
N ARG A 78 -6.77 12.19 8.03
CA ARG A 78 -7.84 12.18 7.01
C ARG A 78 -7.66 13.26 5.94
N ALA A 79 -7.04 14.39 6.30
CA ALA A 79 -6.72 15.46 5.37
C ALA A 79 -5.68 15.03 4.32
N GLY A 80 -4.64 14.30 4.73
CA GLY A 80 -3.63 13.76 3.83
C GLY A 80 -4.20 12.75 2.84
N VAL A 81 -5.09 11.86 3.29
CA VAL A 81 -5.79 10.90 2.40
C VAL A 81 -6.66 11.63 1.38
N ARG A 82 -7.41 12.65 1.81
CA ARG A 82 -8.21 13.48 0.89
C ARG A 82 -7.33 14.21 -0.13
N GLN A 83 -6.16 14.69 0.27
CA GLN A 83 -5.21 15.33 -0.63
C GLN A 83 -4.61 14.33 -1.64
N LEU A 84 -4.32 13.10 -1.22
CA LEU A 84 -3.88 12.03 -2.11
C LEU A 84 -4.94 11.72 -3.16
N LEU A 85 -6.19 11.52 -2.75
CA LEU A 85 -7.33 11.31 -3.66
C LEU A 85 -7.54 12.53 -4.58
N ARG A 86 -7.40 13.74 -4.05
CA ARG A 86 -7.51 14.96 -4.86
C ARG A 86 -6.41 15.05 -5.91
N ARG A 87 -5.20 14.54 -5.65
CA ARG A 87 -4.13 14.43 -6.65
C ARG A 87 -4.48 13.45 -7.78
N PHE A 88 -5.12 12.33 -7.46
CA PHE A 88 -5.62 11.40 -8.49
C PHE A 88 -6.67 12.06 -9.41
N VAL A 89 -7.50 12.94 -8.86
CA VAL A 89 -8.53 13.66 -9.62
C VAL A 89 -8.00 14.95 -10.27
N MET A 90 -6.89 15.51 -9.78
CA MET A 90 -6.19 16.65 -10.38
C MET A 90 -5.33 16.22 -11.57
N TRP A 91 -5.98 15.71 -12.61
CA TRP A 91 -5.32 15.38 -13.86
C TRP A 91 -5.08 16.65 -14.68
N ARG A 92 -3.95 17.34 -14.44
CA ARG A 92 -3.54 18.55 -15.19
C ARG A 92 -2.29 18.30 -16.02
N VAL A 93 -2.25 17.16 -16.69
CA VAL A 93 -1.17 16.77 -17.58
C VAL A 93 -1.46 17.37 -18.97
N ARG A 94 -0.56 18.20 -19.50
CA ARG A 94 -0.68 18.74 -20.86
C ARG A 94 -0.75 17.57 -21.84
N GLY A 95 -1.70 17.58 -22.79
CA GLY A 95 -1.90 16.49 -23.76
C GLY A 95 -0.63 16.00 -24.46
N THR A 96 0.37 16.88 -24.58
CA THR A 96 1.72 16.57 -25.07
C THR A 96 2.40 15.40 -24.34
N TRP A 97 2.18 15.23 -23.04
CA TRP A 97 2.74 14.11 -22.27
C TRP A 97 2.09 12.77 -22.60
N TYR A 98 0.82 12.76 -23.03
CA TYR A 98 0.19 11.54 -23.53
C TYR A 98 0.77 11.14 -24.87
N LEU A 99 0.97 12.10 -25.77
CA LEU A 99 1.66 11.86 -27.04
C LEU A 99 3.07 11.33 -26.81
N TYR A 100 3.81 11.92 -25.86
CA TYR A 100 5.13 11.42 -25.48
C TYR A 100 5.07 9.99 -24.96
N ALA A 101 4.24 9.68 -23.96
CA ALA A 101 4.12 8.33 -23.40
C ALA A 101 3.67 7.29 -24.45
N LEU A 102 2.77 7.69 -25.34
CA LEU A 102 2.25 6.83 -26.40
C LEU A 102 3.27 6.59 -27.50
N LEU A 103 4.16 7.55 -27.80
CA LEU A 103 5.24 7.36 -28.78
C LEU A 103 6.48 6.67 -28.19
N THR A 104 6.85 6.99 -26.94
CA THR A 104 8.11 6.49 -26.36
C THR A 104 8.05 5.00 -26.08
N ILE A 105 6.92 4.46 -25.60
CA ILE A 105 6.79 3.03 -25.30
C ILE A 105 6.99 2.17 -26.57
N PRO A 106 6.27 2.43 -27.68
CA PRO A 106 6.50 1.72 -28.94
C PRO A 106 7.90 1.96 -29.50
N ALA A 107 8.40 3.20 -29.48
CA ALA A 107 9.72 3.52 -30.02
C ALA A 107 10.84 2.76 -29.29
N LEU A 108 10.79 2.71 -27.95
CA LEU A 108 11.72 1.92 -27.15
C LEU A 108 11.61 0.42 -27.45
N TYR A 109 10.40 -0.08 -27.62
CA TYR A 109 10.17 -1.47 -28.00
C TYR A 109 10.81 -1.80 -29.36
N PHE A 110 10.60 -0.96 -30.38
CA PHE A 110 11.20 -1.14 -31.70
C PHE A 110 12.73 -1.03 -31.68
N ILE A 111 13.30 -0.10 -30.89
CA ILE A 111 14.75 0.01 -30.73
C ILE A 111 15.34 -1.22 -30.03
N GLY A 112 14.64 -1.79 -29.05
CA GLY A 112 15.10 -2.98 -28.33
C GLY A 112 14.96 -4.28 -29.13
N VAL A 113 14.07 -4.31 -30.13
CA VAL A 113 13.84 -5.46 -31.02
C VAL A 113 14.73 -5.42 -32.27
N ALA A 114 15.20 -4.24 -32.68
CA ALA A 114 16.10 -4.04 -33.82
C ALA A 114 17.55 -4.37 -33.48
#